data_AF-A0A8F1M9C2-F1
#
_entry.id   AF-A0A8F1M9C2-F1
#
_cell.length_a   1.000
_cell.length_b   1.000
_cell.length_c   1.000
_cell.angle_alpha   90.00
_cell.angle_beta   90.00
_cell.angle_gamma   90.00
#
_symmetry.space_group_name_H-M   'P 1'
#
loop_
_entity.id
_entity.type
_entity.pdbx_description
1 polymer ?
#
loop_
_entity_poly.entity_id
_entity_poly.type
_entity_poly.pdbx_seq_one_letter_code
_entity_poly.pdbx_strand_id
1 'polypeptide(L)'
;MNKLIKNLTVAAAISIAIIGVYTPATASANGGSWQRDSVGWWYKNSNGSYPKNDWQRIDGKWYYFDGRGYITHSKWERIKGYWYYFNTSGHMTENDWKMIGDKWYYFDTKGHMLYNQWVGDYYVGKDGDMLKNTVTPDNYVVGSDGKWDKRFSRELAEKAKSPLNNLYKVDRSKYSIAGNLTFGKRNEYNTALQLIETIYPEYNAVDNAKRAIKNIVDDQNNPNNSSD
;
A
#
# COMPACT_ATOMS: atom_id res chain seq x y z
N MET A 1 19.71 31.40 -7.13
CA MET A 1 18.35 30.86 -6.97
C MET A 1 17.89 30.27 -8.29
N ASN A 2 17.13 29.18 -8.21
CA ASN A 2 16.38 28.45 -9.26
C ASN A 2 16.92 27.04 -9.50
N LYS A 3 16.43 26.15 -8.64
CA LYS A 3 16.50 24.68 -8.76
C LYS A 3 15.73 24.26 -10.01
N LEU A 4 16.43 23.75 -11.01
CA LEU A 4 15.84 23.04 -12.13
C LEU A 4 15.34 21.67 -11.64
N ILE A 5 14.01 21.54 -11.64
CA ILE A 5 13.24 20.32 -11.37
C ILE A 5 13.64 19.28 -12.42
N LYS A 6 14.24 18.17 -11.98
CA LYS A 6 14.50 17.01 -12.85
C LYS A 6 13.18 16.28 -13.09
N ASN A 7 12.77 16.24 -14.36
CA ASN A 7 11.63 15.49 -14.86
C ASN A 7 11.71 14.02 -14.42
N LEU A 8 10.69 13.56 -13.69
CA LEU A 8 10.46 12.14 -13.43
C LEU A 8 9.63 11.59 -14.59
N THR A 9 10.29 11.06 -15.62
CA THR A 9 9.62 10.18 -16.60
C THR A 9 9.51 8.79 -15.98
N VAL A 10 8.40 8.52 -15.29
CA VAL A 10 8.03 7.15 -14.95
C VAL A 10 7.40 6.54 -16.19
N ALA A 11 8.17 5.72 -16.90
CA ALA A 11 7.66 4.89 -17.97
C ALA A 11 6.72 3.83 -17.37
N ALA A 12 5.41 4.06 -17.48
CA ALA A 12 4.42 3.02 -17.23
C ALA A 12 4.41 2.06 -18.42
N ALA A 13 4.98 0.87 -18.25
CA ALA A 13 4.75 -0.22 -19.16
C ALA A 13 3.31 -0.72 -18.95
N ILE A 14 2.38 -0.22 -19.79
CA ILE A 14 0.99 -0.66 -19.82
C ILE A 14 0.95 -2.01 -20.52
N SER A 15 0.80 -3.09 -19.77
CA SER A 15 0.49 -4.41 -20.32
C SER A 15 -0.95 -4.41 -20.82
N ILE A 16 -1.12 -4.38 -22.15
CA ILE A 16 -2.41 -4.49 -22.82
C ILE A 16 -2.86 -5.95 -22.78
N ALA A 17 -3.89 -6.25 -22.01
CA ALA A 17 -4.73 -7.43 -22.23
C ALA A 17 -6.10 -6.94 -22.76
N ILE A 18 -6.30 -7.07 -24.08
CA ILE A 18 -7.59 -6.85 -24.75
C ILE A 18 -8.44 -8.10 -24.53
N ILE A 19 -9.44 -8.06 -23.64
CA ILE A 19 -10.66 -8.89 -23.73
C ILE A 19 -11.84 -8.11 -23.11
N GLY A 20 -12.87 -7.84 -23.93
CA GLY A 20 -14.22 -7.49 -23.47
C GLY A 20 -14.48 -6.01 -23.19
N VAL A 21 -14.88 -5.26 -24.22
CA VAL A 21 -15.41 -3.90 -24.07
C VAL A 21 -16.78 -3.99 -23.38
N TYR A 22 -16.79 -3.90 -22.05
CA TYR A 22 -17.92 -3.33 -21.33
C TYR A 22 -17.60 -1.86 -21.11
N THR A 23 -18.05 -1.01 -22.03
CA THR A 23 -18.20 0.42 -21.73
C THR A 23 -19.41 0.55 -20.80
N PRO A 24 -19.27 0.92 -19.52
CA PRO A 24 -20.40 1.56 -18.87
C PRO A 24 -20.74 2.79 -19.73
N ALA A 25 -22.00 2.90 -20.13
CA ALA A 25 -22.50 4.03 -20.91
C ALA A 25 -21.97 5.32 -20.27
N THR A 26 -21.10 6.03 -20.98
CA THR A 26 -20.63 7.34 -20.55
C THR A 26 -21.77 8.31 -20.81
N ALA A 27 -22.65 8.46 -19.83
CA ALA A 27 -23.54 9.59 -19.76
C ALA A 27 -22.67 10.85 -19.55
N SER A 28 -22.18 11.42 -20.64
CA SER A 28 -21.80 12.83 -20.67
C SER A 28 -23.05 13.60 -20.25
N ALA A 29 -22.99 14.32 -19.13
CA ALA A 29 -24.15 14.97 -18.55
C ALA A 29 -24.84 15.87 -19.58
N ASN A 30 -26.14 15.64 -19.80
CA ASN A 30 -27.04 16.48 -20.59
C ASN A 30 -27.30 17.82 -19.88
N GLY A 31 -26.28 18.65 -19.66
CA GLY A 31 -26.42 19.93 -18.93
C GLY A 31 -27.00 19.80 -17.52
N GLY A 32 -26.86 20.86 -16.73
CA GLY A 32 -27.40 20.90 -15.37
C GLY A 32 -26.67 21.87 -14.46
N SER A 33 -26.99 21.81 -13.17
CA SER A 33 -26.40 22.69 -12.17
C SER A 33 -26.24 22.01 -10.82
N TRP A 34 -25.13 22.32 -10.17
CA TRP A 34 -24.88 21.96 -8.78
C TRP A 34 -25.86 22.67 -7.87
N GLN A 35 -26.42 21.91 -6.93
CA GLN A 35 -27.36 22.37 -5.92
C GLN A 35 -26.80 22.01 -4.54
N ARG A 36 -27.15 22.80 -3.51
CA ARG A 36 -26.74 22.54 -2.14
C ARG A 36 -27.84 22.91 -1.16
N ASP A 37 -28.05 22.05 -0.17
CA ASP A 37 -28.89 22.32 0.99
C ASP A 37 -28.15 22.00 2.30
N SER A 38 -28.89 21.80 3.40
CA SER A 38 -28.35 21.46 4.70
C SER A 38 -27.78 20.05 4.80
N VAL A 39 -28.14 19.15 3.88
CA VAL A 39 -27.68 17.76 3.85
C VAL A 39 -26.40 17.65 3.02
N GLY A 40 -26.35 18.29 1.86
CA GLY A 40 -25.16 18.25 1.02
C GLY A 40 -25.34 18.77 -0.39
N TRP A 41 -24.36 18.42 -1.23
CA TRP A 41 -24.35 18.76 -2.65
C TRP A 41 -25.04 17.66 -3.47
N TRP A 42 -25.88 18.07 -4.42
CA TRP A 42 -26.49 17.21 -5.43
C TRP A 42 -26.47 17.89 -6.80
N TYR A 43 -26.77 17.15 -7.85
CA TYR A 43 -26.75 17.68 -9.22
C TYR A 43 -28.12 17.60 -9.86
N LYS A 44 -28.65 18.74 -10.31
CA LYS A 44 -29.91 18.81 -11.05
C LYS A 44 -29.60 18.82 -12.55
N ASN A 45 -29.97 17.76 -13.23
CA ASN A 45 -29.88 17.68 -14.69
C ASN A 45 -30.81 18.70 -15.35
N SER A 46 -30.54 19.11 -16.59
CA SER A 46 -31.37 20.10 -17.31
C SER A 46 -32.84 19.68 -17.46
N ASN A 47 -33.14 18.39 -17.50
CA ASN A 47 -34.52 17.87 -17.53
C ASN A 47 -35.20 17.87 -16.14
N GLY A 48 -34.55 18.39 -15.11
CA GLY A 48 -35.03 18.44 -13.74
C GLY A 48 -34.79 17.17 -12.91
N SER A 49 -34.30 16.08 -13.52
CA SER A 49 -33.95 14.86 -12.79
C SER A 49 -32.63 15.01 -12.02
N TYR A 50 -32.31 14.04 -11.17
CA TYR A 50 -31.04 13.97 -10.46
C TYR A 50 -30.59 12.52 -10.25
N PRO A 51 -29.28 12.24 -10.29
CA PRO A 51 -28.72 10.90 -10.14
C PRO A 51 -28.92 10.35 -8.72
N LYS A 52 -29.09 9.03 -8.59
CA LYS A 52 -29.19 8.29 -7.31
C LYS A 52 -28.58 6.91 -7.46
N ASN A 53 -27.73 6.51 -6.51
CA ASN A 53 -26.93 5.27 -6.60
C ASN A 53 -26.22 5.13 -7.96
N ASP A 54 -25.75 6.25 -8.50
CA ASP A 54 -25.28 6.32 -9.87
C ASP A 54 -24.04 7.20 -10.01
N TRP A 55 -23.27 6.91 -11.05
CA TRP A 55 -22.09 7.65 -11.45
C TRP A 55 -22.46 8.75 -12.43
N GLN A 56 -21.87 9.93 -12.27
CA GLN A 56 -21.97 10.98 -13.28
C GLN A 56 -20.62 11.65 -13.50
N ARG A 57 -20.30 11.88 -14.77
CA ARG A 57 -19.13 12.65 -15.16
C ARG A 57 -19.54 14.08 -15.47
N ILE A 58 -19.09 15.01 -14.64
CA ILE A 58 -19.43 16.44 -14.70
C ILE A 58 -18.11 17.20 -14.80
N ASP A 59 -17.98 18.06 -15.81
CA ASP A 59 -16.77 18.86 -16.07
C ASP A 59 -15.47 18.04 -16.07
N GLY A 60 -15.54 16.84 -16.65
CA GLY A 60 -14.41 15.92 -16.76
C GLY A 60 -14.05 15.15 -15.50
N LYS A 61 -14.78 15.35 -14.38
CA LYS A 61 -14.58 14.65 -13.10
C LYS A 61 -15.72 13.67 -12.82
N TRP A 62 -15.38 12.52 -12.23
CA TRP A 62 -16.36 11.53 -11.81
C TRP A 62 -16.84 11.79 -10.39
N TYR A 63 -18.16 11.70 -10.21
CA TYR A 63 -18.86 11.77 -8.93
C TYR A 63 -19.74 10.53 -8.78
N TYR A 64 -19.95 10.10 -7.55
CA TYR A 64 -20.95 9.08 -7.22
C TYR A 64 -21.99 9.65 -6.29
N PHE A 65 -23.26 9.45 -6.62
CA PHE A 65 -24.39 9.95 -5.86
C PHE A 65 -24.99 8.82 -5.03
N ASP A 66 -25.21 9.09 -3.73
CA ASP A 66 -25.84 8.15 -2.81
C ASP A 66 -27.31 7.88 -3.20
N GLY A 67 -27.98 6.99 -2.46
CA GLY A 67 -29.38 6.64 -2.75
C GLY A 67 -30.38 7.79 -2.57
N ARG A 68 -29.97 8.89 -1.94
CA ARG A 68 -30.78 10.11 -1.78
C ARG A 68 -30.43 11.15 -2.84
N GLY A 69 -29.34 10.97 -3.58
CA GLY A 69 -28.87 11.82 -4.65
C GLY A 69 -27.84 12.85 -4.21
N TYR A 70 -27.20 12.68 -3.06
CA TYR A 70 -26.09 13.54 -2.63
C TYR A 70 -24.74 12.93 -3.02
N ILE A 71 -23.75 13.77 -3.33
CA ILE A 71 -22.43 13.26 -3.70
C ILE A 71 -21.74 12.57 -2.52
N THR A 72 -20.99 11.54 -2.86
CA THR A 72 -19.97 10.98 -1.99
C THR A 72 -18.72 11.86 -2.01
N HIS A 73 -18.20 12.23 -0.84
CA HIS A 73 -16.99 13.03 -0.72
C HIS A 73 -16.22 12.68 0.57
N SER A 74 -14.91 12.94 0.57
CA SER A 74 -14.00 12.75 1.71
C SER A 74 -13.98 11.33 2.29
N LYS A 75 -14.24 10.29 1.49
CA LYS A 75 -14.31 8.92 2.01
C LYS A 75 -13.96 7.85 0.97
N TRP A 76 -13.65 6.68 1.52
CA TRP A 76 -13.72 5.42 0.79
C TRP A 76 -15.17 5.01 0.56
N GLU A 77 -15.45 4.44 -0.59
CA GLU A 77 -16.77 3.86 -0.90
C GLU A 77 -16.58 2.57 -1.71
N ARG A 78 -17.33 1.52 -1.36
CA ARG A 78 -17.28 0.24 -2.07
C ARG A 78 -18.49 0.13 -2.99
N ILE A 79 -18.25 0.21 -4.30
CA ILE A 79 -19.31 0.27 -5.31
C ILE A 79 -19.12 -0.91 -6.27
N LYS A 80 -20.14 -1.77 -6.38
CA LYS A 80 -20.15 -2.96 -7.25
C LYS A 80 -18.89 -3.84 -7.10
N GLY A 81 -18.43 -4.00 -5.87
CA GLY A 81 -17.28 -4.86 -5.52
C GLY A 81 -15.92 -4.16 -5.49
N TYR A 82 -15.79 -2.97 -6.07
CA TYR A 82 -14.53 -2.22 -6.13
C TYR A 82 -14.47 -1.11 -5.08
N TRP A 83 -13.27 -0.83 -4.59
CA TRP A 83 -13.01 0.30 -3.69
C TRP A 83 -12.63 1.54 -4.49
N TYR A 84 -13.25 2.67 -4.14
CA TYR A 84 -12.99 3.99 -4.69
C TYR A 84 -12.68 4.96 -3.55
N TYR A 85 -11.95 6.02 -3.86
CA TYR A 85 -11.73 7.13 -2.94
C TYR A 85 -12.13 8.46 -3.56
N PHE A 86 -12.98 9.19 -2.83
CA PHE A 86 -13.46 10.50 -3.24
C PHE A 86 -12.79 11.58 -2.40
N ASN A 87 -12.24 12.59 -3.07
CA ASN A 87 -11.61 13.71 -2.39
C ASN A 87 -12.66 14.63 -1.73
N THR A 88 -12.21 15.73 -1.12
CA THR A 88 -13.09 16.67 -0.42
C THR A 88 -14.12 17.38 -1.30
N SER A 89 -13.86 17.48 -2.60
CA SER A 89 -14.80 18.01 -3.60
C SER A 89 -15.72 16.93 -4.19
N GLY A 90 -15.60 15.68 -3.75
CA GLY A 90 -16.36 14.55 -4.28
C GLY A 90 -15.84 14.02 -5.62
N HIS A 91 -14.63 14.41 -6.04
CA HIS A 91 -14.02 13.85 -7.24
C HIS A 91 -13.47 12.46 -6.91
N MET A 92 -13.81 11.47 -7.72
CA MET A 92 -13.18 10.16 -7.72
C MET A 92 -11.69 10.29 -8.05
N THR A 93 -10.85 9.60 -7.29
CA THR A 93 -9.42 9.45 -7.60
C THR A 93 -9.28 8.40 -8.70
N GLU A 94 -8.56 8.73 -9.79
CA GLU A 94 -8.34 7.85 -10.92
C GLU A 94 -6.94 8.03 -11.50
N ASN A 95 -6.33 6.94 -11.95
CA ASN A 95 -5.00 6.91 -12.58
C ASN A 95 -3.91 7.64 -11.76
N ASP A 96 -3.93 7.48 -10.43
CA ASP A 96 -3.07 8.26 -9.54
C ASP A 96 -2.73 7.51 -8.25
N TRP A 97 -1.58 7.86 -7.67
CA TRP A 97 -1.19 7.52 -6.32
C TRP A 97 -1.82 8.49 -5.33
N LYS A 98 -2.42 7.98 -4.27
CA LYS A 98 -3.01 8.80 -3.21
C LYS A 98 -2.56 8.36 -1.83
N MET A 99 -2.05 9.31 -1.06
CA MET A 99 -1.82 9.13 0.37
C MET A 99 -3.13 9.37 1.12
N ILE A 100 -3.59 8.35 1.84
CA ILE A 100 -4.84 8.37 2.61
C ILE A 100 -4.50 7.85 4.01
N GLY A 101 -4.61 8.74 5.00
CA GLY A 101 -3.97 8.51 6.30
C GLY A 101 -2.45 8.54 6.16
N ASP A 102 -1.79 7.48 6.60
CA ASP A 102 -0.34 7.27 6.56
C ASP A 102 0.11 6.26 5.48
N LYS A 103 -0.82 5.84 4.62
CA LYS A 103 -0.63 4.80 3.61
C LYS A 103 -0.85 5.34 2.20
N TRP A 104 -0.09 4.79 1.26
CA TRP A 104 -0.24 5.07 -0.18
C TRP A 104 -1.08 4.00 -0.85
N TYR A 105 -1.96 4.43 -1.75
CA TYR A 105 -2.82 3.55 -2.57
C TYR A 105 -2.74 3.99 -4.02
N TYR A 106 -2.95 3.07 -4.96
CA TYR A 106 -3.02 3.41 -6.37
C TYR A 106 -4.40 3.08 -6.92
N PHE A 107 -4.93 4.00 -7.74
CA PHE A 107 -6.22 3.85 -8.41
C PHE A 107 -6.01 3.74 -9.92
N ASP A 108 -6.65 2.76 -10.55
CA ASP A 108 -6.58 2.58 -12.00
C ASP A 108 -7.35 3.68 -12.75
N THR A 109 -7.34 3.62 -14.09
CA THR A 109 -8.05 4.58 -14.96
C THR A 109 -9.57 4.60 -14.80
N LYS A 110 -10.15 3.62 -14.09
CA LYS A 110 -11.58 3.55 -13.75
C LYS A 110 -11.83 3.93 -12.30
N GLY A 111 -10.79 4.30 -11.54
CA GLY A 111 -10.86 4.65 -10.13
C GLY A 111 -10.92 3.46 -9.18
N HIS A 112 -10.65 2.24 -9.65
CA HIS A 112 -10.56 1.09 -8.76
C HIS A 112 -9.23 1.11 -8.02
N MET A 113 -9.29 0.97 -6.70
CA MET A 113 -8.10 0.72 -5.89
C MET A 113 -7.47 -0.63 -6.29
N LEU A 114 -6.21 -0.59 -6.69
CA LEU A 114 -5.44 -1.79 -6.98
C LEU A 114 -4.98 -2.46 -5.68
N TYR A 115 -4.90 -3.78 -5.71
CA TYR A 115 -4.40 -4.60 -4.61
C TYR A 115 -3.72 -5.86 -5.16
N ASN A 116 -2.86 -6.48 -4.36
CA ASN A 116 -2.09 -7.70 -4.69
C ASN A 116 -1.38 -7.67 -6.05
N GLN A 117 -0.75 -6.55 -6.40
CA GLN A 117 -0.06 -6.43 -7.68
C GLN A 117 1.02 -5.35 -7.68
N TRP A 118 1.87 -5.39 -8.70
CA TRP A 118 2.85 -4.36 -8.99
C TRP A 118 2.22 -3.16 -9.70
N VAL A 119 2.69 -1.96 -9.35
CA VAL A 119 2.40 -0.69 -10.00
C VAL A 119 3.74 0.01 -10.22
N GLY A 120 4.31 -0.16 -11.42
CA GLY A 120 5.68 0.25 -11.69
C GLY A 120 6.68 -0.51 -10.79
N ASP A 121 7.55 0.23 -10.08
CA ASP A 121 8.52 -0.34 -9.14
C ASP A 121 7.95 -0.53 -7.72
N TYR A 122 6.65 -0.40 -7.50
CA TYR A 122 5.99 -0.49 -6.19
C TYR A 122 5.00 -1.65 -6.15
N TYR A 123 4.77 -2.26 -4.98
CA TYR A 123 3.77 -3.31 -4.80
C TYR A 123 2.65 -2.85 -3.88
N VAL A 124 1.40 -2.97 -4.32
CA VAL A 124 0.22 -2.74 -3.47
C VAL A 124 -0.24 -4.06 -2.85
N GLY A 125 -0.36 -4.09 -1.53
CA GLY A 125 -0.67 -5.27 -0.73
C GLY A 125 -2.13 -5.73 -0.83
N LYS A 126 -2.50 -6.68 0.03
CA LYS A 126 -3.85 -7.27 0.07
C LYS A 126 -4.94 -6.25 0.40
N ASP A 127 -4.60 -5.23 1.19
CA ASP A 127 -5.50 -4.15 1.60
C ASP A 127 -5.35 -2.91 0.69
N GLY A 128 -4.58 -3.03 -0.40
CA GLY A 128 -4.33 -1.98 -1.39
C GLY A 128 -3.23 -0.99 -1.01
N ASP A 129 -2.72 -1.04 0.22
CA ASP A 129 -1.64 -0.17 0.66
C ASP A 129 -0.30 -0.57 0.06
N MET A 130 0.49 0.44 -0.33
CA MET A 130 1.85 0.25 -0.82
C MET A 130 2.71 -0.39 0.26
N LEU A 131 3.30 -1.53 -0.07
CA LEU A 131 4.25 -2.21 0.80
C LEU A 131 5.56 -1.42 0.89
N LYS A 132 6.13 -1.35 2.08
CA LYS A 132 7.46 -0.77 2.36
C LYS A 132 8.15 -1.58 3.45
N ASN A 133 9.47 -1.56 3.47
CA ASN A 133 10.31 -2.30 4.42
C ASN A 133 9.87 -3.76 4.58
N THR A 134 9.64 -4.47 3.47
CA THR A 134 9.12 -5.84 3.55
C THR A 134 9.49 -6.66 2.32
N VAL A 135 9.18 -7.96 2.39
CA VAL A 135 9.22 -8.88 1.26
C VAL A 135 7.81 -9.06 0.70
N THR A 136 7.64 -8.81 -0.60
CA THR A 136 6.37 -8.99 -1.32
C THR A 136 5.96 -10.47 -1.38
N PRO A 137 4.67 -10.78 -1.63
CA PRO A 137 4.20 -12.17 -1.76
C PRO A 137 4.99 -13.02 -2.77
N ASP A 138 5.47 -12.41 -3.85
CA ASP A 138 6.25 -13.03 -4.94
C ASP A 138 7.78 -13.00 -4.75
N ASN A 139 8.24 -12.71 -3.53
CA ASN A 139 9.63 -12.78 -3.06
C ASN A 139 10.55 -11.66 -3.57
N TYR A 140 10.07 -10.43 -3.67
CA TYR A 140 10.92 -9.25 -3.89
C TYR A 140 11.00 -8.39 -2.64
N VAL A 141 12.09 -7.63 -2.49
CA VAL A 141 12.26 -6.71 -1.37
C VAL A 141 11.85 -5.31 -1.80
N VAL A 142 11.02 -4.67 -0.99
CA VAL A 142 10.69 -3.24 -1.14
C VAL A 142 11.25 -2.44 0.03
N GLY A 143 11.92 -1.33 -0.28
CA GLY A 143 12.62 -0.49 0.68
C GLY A 143 11.70 0.41 1.50
N SER A 144 12.29 1.36 2.23
CA SER A 144 11.56 2.32 3.08
C SER A 144 10.71 3.31 2.30
N ASP A 145 11.08 3.57 1.05
CA ASP A 145 10.30 4.34 0.07
C ASP A 145 9.27 3.47 -0.67
N GLY A 146 9.20 2.17 -0.39
CA GLY A 146 8.33 1.18 -1.05
C GLY A 146 8.81 0.72 -2.42
N LYS A 147 9.95 1.22 -2.90
CA LYS A 147 10.48 0.86 -4.22
C LYS A 147 11.13 -0.51 -4.18
N TRP A 148 11.01 -1.27 -5.26
CA TRP A 148 11.73 -2.52 -5.44
C TRP A 148 13.25 -2.31 -5.34
N ASP A 149 13.84 -2.96 -4.36
CA ASP A 149 15.27 -3.05 -4.17
C ASP A 149 15.87 -4.23 -4.94
N LYS A 150 16.51 -3.92 -6.06
CA LYS A 150 17.08 -4.89 -7.00
C LYS A 150 18.40 -5.51 -6.51
N ARG A 151 18.92 -5.09 -5.36
CA ARG A 151 20.13 -5.66 -4.75
C ARG A 151 19.92 -7.09 -4.26
N PHE A 152 18.67 -7.45 -3.95
CA PHE A 152 18.34 -8.72 -3.30
C PHE A 152 17.75 -9.72 -4.29
N SER A 153 18.28 -10.95 -4.26
CA SER A 153 17.73 -12.05 -5.05
C SER A 153 16.42 -12.57 -4.45
N ARG A 154 15.56 -13.14 -5.30
CA ARG A 154 14.29 -13.73 -4.85
C ARG A 154 14.49 -14.88 -3.87
N GLU A 155 15.53 -15.69 -4.08
CA GLU A 155 15.88 -16.80 -3.18
C GLU A 155 16.26 -16.28 -1.78
N LEU A 156 17.05 -15.21 -1.70
CA LEU A 156 17.44 -14.62 -0.42
C LEU A 156 16.22 -13.99 0.28
N ALA A 157 15.36 -13.30 -0.47
CA ALA A 157 14.13 -12.70 0.04
C ALA A 157 13.13 -13.75 0.55
N GLU A 158 12.99 -14.87 -0.15
CA GLU A 158 12.17 -16.02 0.25
C GLU A 158 12.69 -16.63 1.56
N LYS A 159 13.99 -16.90 1.63
CA LYS A 159 14.64 -17.39 2.85
C LYS A 159 14.42 -16.43 4.02
N ALA A 160 14.32 -15.13 3.76
CA ALA A 160 14.11 -14.13 4.80
C ALA A 160 12.69 -14.16 5.40
N LYS A 161 11.66 -14.62 4.66
CA LYS A 161 10.28 -14.63 5.18
C LYS A 161 10.09 -15.48 6.44
N SER A 162 10.79 -16.62 6.55
CA SER A 162 10.62 -17.58 7.65
C SER A 162 11.35 -17.17 8.95
N PRO A 163 12.62 -16.77 8.94
CA PRO A 163 13.38 -16.41 10.14
C PRO A 163 12.94 -15.10 10.81
N LEU A 164 12.38 -14.16 10.05
CA LEU A 164 12.06 -12.81 10.54
C LEU A 164 10.82 -12.74 11.44
N ASN A 165 9.88 -13.68 11.29
CA ASN A 165 8.76 -13.81 12.23
C ASN A 165 9.22 -14.04 13.69
N ASN A 166 10.49 -14.43 13.87
CA ASN A 166 11.12 -14.68 15.15
C ASN A 166 12.06 -13.55 15.62
N LEU A 167 12.31 -12.50 14.83
CA LEU A 167 13.26 -11.45 15.23
C LEU A 167 12.79 -10.61 16.42
N TYR A 168 11.47 -10.45 16.59
CA TYR A 168 10.86 -9.83 17.77
C TYR A 168 10.67 -10.80 18.95
N LYS A 169 10.77 -12.12 18.72
CA LYS A 169 10.42 -13.16 19.70
C LYS A 169 11.64 -13.91 20.26
N VAL A 170 12.83 -13.68 19.70
CA VAL A 170 14.02 -14.44 20.07
C VAL A 170 15.18 -13.48 20.27
N ASP A 171 15.98 -13.75 21.29
CA ASP A 171 17.19 -13.01 21.71
C ASP A 171 18.36 -13.14 20.71
N ARG A 172 18.05 -13.23 19.41
CA ARG A 172 19.00 -13.42 18.32
C ARG A 172 19.34 -12.11 17.64
N SER A 173 20.64 -11.87 17.46
CA SER A 173 21.12 -10.69 16.76
C SER A 173 20.86 -10.77 15.25
N LYS A 174 20.73 -9.61 14.59
CA LYS A 174 20.69 -9.53 13.11
C LYS A 174 21.85 -10.26 12.44
N TYR A 175 23.01 -10.29 13.10
CA TYR A 175 24.21 -10.98 12.65
C TYR A 175 24.06 -12.51 12.65
N SER A 176 23.41 -13.07 13.68
CA SER A 176 23.09 -14.50 13.75
C SER A 176 22.12 -14.90 12.63
N ILE A 177 21.12 -14.05 12.38
CA ILE A 177 20.09 -14.32 11.37
C ILE A 177 20.67 -14.20 9.96
N ALA A 178 21.50 -13.19 9.70
CA ALA A 178 22.25 -13.09 8.45
C ALA A 178 23.12 -14.34 8.22
N GLY A 179 23.77 -14.87 9.27
CA GLY A 179 24.54 -16.11 9.19
C GLY A 179 23.69 -17.34 8.84
N ASN A 180 22.49 -17.44 9.42
CA ASN A 180 21.56 -18.53 9.15
C ASN A 180 20.99 -18.47 7.72
N LEU A 181 20.65 -17.27 7.23
CA LEU A 181 20.14 -17.06 5.87
C LEU A 181 21.12 -17.52 4.79
N THR A 182 22.42 -17.36 5.06
CA THR A 182 23.49 -17.69 4.11
C THR A 182 24.16 -19.03 4.37
N PHE A 183 23.75 -19.75 5.42
CA PHE A 183 24.41 -20.98 5.89
C PHE A 183 25.94 -20.81 6.02
N GLY A 184 26.41 -19.63 6.44
CA GLY A 184 27.83 -19.33 6.58
C GLY A 184 28.58 -18.96 5.29
N LYS A 185 27.91 -18.85 4.14
CA LYS A 185 28.52 -18.31 2.91
C LYS A 185 28.87 -16.83 3.09
N ARG A 186 30.13 -16.53 3.38
CA ARG A 186 30.64 -15.19 3.73
C ARG A 186 30.33 -14.12 2.68
N ASN A 187 30.34 -14.50 1.42
CA ASN A 187 30.07 -13.65 0.26
C ASN A 187 28.61 -13.18 0.16
N GLU A 188 27.66 -13.85 0.82
CA GLU A 188 26.25 -13.47 0.84
C GLU A 188 25.86 -12.77 2.16
N TYR A 189 26.74 -12.80 3.17
CA TYR A 189 26.45 -12.35 4.53
C TYR A 189 26.11 -10.86 4.61
N ASN A 190 26.91 -10.00 3.97
CA ASN A 190 26.67 -8.56 3.97
C ASN A 190 25.36 -8.21 3.26
N THR A 191 25.03 -8.92 2.19
CA THR A 191 23.76 -8.75 1.48
C THR A 191 22.58 -9.19 2.34
N ALA A 192 22.70 -10.32 3.06
CA ALA A 192 21.69 -10.76 4.01
C ALA A 192 21.51 -9.76 5.17
N LEU A 193 22.60 -9.16 5.65
CA LEU A 193 22.55 -8.11 6.68
C LEU A 193 21.83 -6.85 6.17
N GLN A 194 22.16 -6.38 4.97
CA GLN A 194 21.49 -5.24 4.33
C GLN A 194 20.00 -5.53 4.09
N LEU A 195 19.66 -6.76 3.74
CA LEU A 195 18.27 -7.17 3.58
C LEU A 195 17.51 -7.05 4.90
N ILE A 196 18.08 -7.56 6.00
CA ILE A 196 17.48 -7.44 7.34
C ILE A 196 17.31 -5.96 7.71
N GLU A 197 18.30 -5.12 7.48
CA GLU A 197 18.21 -3.68 7.76
C GLU A 197 17.14 -2.99 6.90
N THR A 198 16.94 -3.43 5.67
CA THR A 198 15.94 -2.86 4.75
C THR A 198 14.51 -3.19 5.18
N ILE A 199 14.26 -4.43 5.56
CA ILE A 199 12.90 -4.89 5.92
C ILE A 199 12.61 -4.81 7.43
N TYR A 200 13.60 -4.37 8.20
CA TYR A 200 13.52 -4.26 9.64
C TYR A 200 14.30 -3.03 10.14
N PRO A 201 13.92 -1.82 9.70
CA PRO A 201 14.65 -0.60 10.02
C PRO A 201 14.61 -0.24 11.51
N GLU A 202 13.57 -0.68 12.23
CA GLU A 202 13.41 -0.46 13.68
C GLU A 202 14.23 -1.45 14.53
N TYR A 203 15.15 -2.22 13.93
CA TYR A 203 16.07 -3.05 14.69
C TYR A 203 16.91 -2.22 15.65
N ASN A 204 16.58 -2.27 16.94
CA ASN A 204 17.43 -1.70 17.96
C ASN A 204 18.17 -2.82 18.72
N ALA A 205 19.49 -2.91 18.49
CA ALA A 205 20.36 -3.87 19.17
C ALA A 205 20.31 -3.72 20.70
N VAL A 206 20.13 -2.50 21.20
CA VAL A 206 20.04 -2.19 22.63
C VAL A 206 18.73 -2.71 23.21
N ASP A 207 17.61 -2.49 22.53
CA ASP A 207 16.31 -2.95 23.05
C ASP A 207 16.16 -4.47 22.97
N ASN A 208 16.80 -5.10 21.98
CA ASN A 208 16.90 -6.56 21.94
C ASN A 208 17.81 -7.10 23.04
N ALA A 209 18.97 -6.46 23.29
CA ALA A 209 19.82 -6.85 24.42
C ALA A 209 19.11 -6.69 25.77
N LYS A 210 18.34 -5.61 25.97
CA LYS A 210 17.51 -5.40 27.15
C LYS A 210 16.45 -6.49 27.32
N ARG A 211 15.77 -6.88 26.24
CA ARG A 211 14.79 -7.99 26.25
C ARG A 211 15.44 -9.33 26.60
N ALA A 212 16.58 -9.63 26.00
CA ALA A 212 17.33 -10.85 26.28
C ALA A 212 17.79 -10.94 27.74
N ILE A 213 18.35 -9.84 28.26
CA ILE A 213 18.76 -9.75 29.67
C ILE A 213 17.54 -9.95 30.57
N LYS A 214 16.41 -9.33 30.25
CA LYS A 214 15.17 -9.50 31.01
C LYS A 214 14.71 -10.96 31.03
N ASN A 215 14.68 -11.64 29.88
CA ASN A 215 14.28 -13.05 29.80
C ASN A 215 15.19 -13.95 30.63
N ILE A 216 16.52 -13.75 30.56
CA ILE A 216 17.48 -14.51 31.36
C ILE A 216 17.25 -14.29 32.87
N VAL A 217 17.01 -13.04 33.29
CA VAL A 217 16.72 -12.70 34.69
C VAL A 217 15.39 -13.31 35.15
N ASP A 218 14.36 -13.25 34.32
CA ASP A 218 13.04 -13.84 34.61
C ASP A 218 13.14 -15.38 34.72
N ASP A 219 13.91 -16.04 33.85
CA ASP A 219 14.16 -17.49 33.88
C ASP A 219 14.98 -17.93 35.10
N GLN A 220 15.96 -17.12 35.53
CA GLN A 220 16.75 -17.36 36.75
C GLN A 220 15.92 -17.20 38.02
N ASN A 221 14.94 -16.29 38.00
CA ASN A 221 14.04 -16.04 39.13
C ASN A 221 12.79 -16.91 39.09
N ASN A 222 12.66 -17.81 38.12
CA ASN A 222 11.54 -18.74 38.03
C ASN A 222 11.72 -19.85 39.08
N PRO A 223 10.86 -19.94 40.11
CA PRO A 223 11.00 -20.90 41.20
C PRO A 223 10.82 -22.35 40.77
N ASN A 224 10.36 -22.61 39.54
CA ASN A 224 10.27 -23.95 38.95
C ASN A 224 11.55 -24.38 38.20
N ASN A 225 12.56 -23.51 38.13
CA ASN A 225 13.81 -23.73 37.39
C ASN A 225 15.02 -23.93 38.32
N SER A 226 14.82 -24.01 39.64
CA SER A 226 15.86 -24.46 40.56
C SER A 226 16.06 -25.96 40.39
N SER A 227 17.18 -26.36 39.81
CA SER A 227 17.63 -27.74 39.78
C SER A 227 17.86 -28.26 41.20
N ASP A 228 17.01 -29.19 41.63
CA ASP A 228 17.42 -30.34 42.45
C ASP A 228 18.18 -31.36 41.57
#